data_AF-A0A1W9RHU5-F1
#
_entry.id   AF-A0A1W9RHU5-F1
#
_cell.length_a   1.000
_cell.length_b   1.000
_cell.length_c   1.000
_cell.angle_alpha   90.00
_cell.angle_beta   90.00
_cell.angle_gamma   90.00
#
_symmetry.space_group_name_H-M   'P 1'
#
loop_
_entity.id
_entity.type
_entity.pdbx_description
1 polymer ?
#
loop_
_entity_poly.entity_id
_entity_poly.type
_entity_poly.pdbx_seq_one_letter_code
_entity_poly.pdbx_strand_id
1 'polypeptide(L)'
;MIRPILLLLIFLSSTYSSDTNAQTLPEPSGQRLRVIVADKYADGCIIIGGSTGSWAFGTNTGLVLDREFSYVTPLNDFKQSTIHPDNTSDWNWNKADGWITHIAANDQILRMHSPIGPQCSRWAQNDRRTAAELETNMKDFMQALCQRYDGTPGFKYMDVVNETVIKGNWNTDKPGYGWENPWYKIGQDSDKNKTPLYIKKAFQIANQYAPHIKLIYNHHESPEMINSWVLIKETI
;
A
#
# COMPACT_ATOMS: atom_id res chain seq x y z
N MET A 1 -33.30 56.25 33.39
CA MET A 1 -34.15 55.05 33.64
C MET A 1 -33.64 53.94 32.73
N ILE A 2 -32.72 53.11 33.22
CA ILE A 2 -32.07 52.04 32.43
C ILE A 2 -32.80 50.74 32.77
N ARG A 3 -33.45 50.12 31.78
CA ARG A 3 -34.06 48.79 31.92
C ARG A 3 -32.98 47.73 31.67
N PRO A 4 -32.79 46.73 32.55
CA PRO A 4 -31.88 45.63 32.26
C PRO A 4 -32.55 44.71 31.23
N ILE A 5 -31.82 44.38 30.17
CA ILE A 5 -32.19 43.34 29.21
C ILE A 5 -31.72 42.01 29.82
N LEU A 6 -32.67 41.14 30.17
CA LEU A 6 -32.39 39.78 30.59
C LEU A 6 -32.09 38.94 29.34
N LEU A 7 -30.82 38.62 29.10
CA LEU A 7 -30.43 37.65 28.06
C LEU A 7 -30.71 36.24 28.60
N LEU A 8 -31.73 35.58 28.08
CA LEU A 8 -32.02 34.17 28.34
C LEU A 8 -31.23 33.30 27.35
N LEU A 9 -30.11 32.73 27.79
CA LEU A 9 -29.33 31.75 27.03
C LEU A 9 -29.97 30.36 27.21
N ILE A 10 -30.69 29.90 26.19
CA ILE A 10 -31.22 28.54 26.12
C ILE A 10 -30.11 27.63 25.57
N PHE A 11 -29.51 26.82 26.43
CA PHE A 11 -28.66 25.70 26.00
C PHE A 11 -29.55 24.54 25.59
N LEU A 12 -29.76 24.34 24.28
CA LEU A 12 -30.22 23.05 23.77
C LEU A 12 -29.05 22.06 23.84
N SER A 13 -29.01 21.23 24.89
CA SER A 13 -28.22 20.02 24.88
C SER A 13 -28.88 19.02 23.93
N SER A 14 -28.46 19.01 22.68
CA SER A 14 -28.73 17.90 21.78
C SER A 14 -27.98 16.68 22.33
N THR A 15 -28.68 15.83 23.07
CA THR A 15 -28.21 14.49 23.40
C THR A 15 -28.16 13.70 22.11
N TYR A 16 -27.01 13.68 21.46
CA TYR A 16 -26.71 12.63 20.49
C TYR A 16 -26.76 11.31 21.27
N SER A 17 -27.80 10.51 21.03
CA SER A 17 -27.84 9.13 21.50
C SER A 17 -26.61 8.43 20.91
N SER A 18 -25.69 8.04 21.79
CA SER A 18 -24.45 7.32 21.48
C SER A 18 -24.69 5.83 21.24
N ASP A 19 -25.91 5.42 20.87
CA ASP A 19 -26.29 4.01 20.77
C ASP A 19 -26.17 3.47 19.34
N THR A 20 -25.15 3.89 18.59
CA THR A 20 -24.67 3.07 17.48
C THR A 20 -23.82 1.95 18.08
N ASN A 21 -24.47 0.92 18.63
CA ASN A 21 -23.77 -0.32 18.97
C ASN A 21 -23.12 -0.85 17.69
N ALA A 22 -21.81 -1.13 17.75
CA ALA A 22 -21.13 -1.81 16.66
C ALA A 22 -21.89 -3.11 16.38
N GLN A 23 -22.40 -3.27 15.15
CA GLN A 23 -23.15 -4.46 14.77
C GLN A 23 -22.25 -5.68 15.02
N THR A 24 -22.76 -6.65 15.79
CA THR A 24 -22.07 -7.93 15.96
C THR A 24 -21.87 -8.54 14.58
N LEU A 25 -20.64 -9.00 14.29
CA LEU A 25 -20.34 -9.58 12.99
C LEU A 25 -21.28 -10.78 12.79
N PRO A 26 -22.18 -10.77 11.79
CA PRO A 26 -23.08 -11.88 11.58
C PRO A 26 -22.25 -13.11 11.18
N GLU A 27 -22.60 -14.26 11.74
CA GLU A 27 -22.11 -15.54 11.24
C GLU A 27 -22.73 -15.78 9.86
N PRO A 28 -21.93 -15.82 8.79
CA PRO A 28 -22.48 -16.02 7.46
C PRO A 28 -23.02 -17.44 7.36
N SER A 29 -24.18 -17.57 6.73
CA SER A 29 -24.67 -18.88 6.29
C SER A 29 -23.90 -19.32 5.03
N GLY A 30 -23.62 -20.61 4.89
CA GLY A 30 -22.97 -21.18 3.69
C GLY A 30 -21.44 -21.29 3.75
N GLN A 31 -20.85 -21.66 2.60
CA GLN A 31 -19.41 -21.83 2.44
C GLN A 31 -18.69 -20.49 2.38
N ARG A 32 -17.44 -20.46 2.86
CA ARG A 32 -16.58 -19.28 2.80
C ARG A 32 -16.13 -19.00 1.37
N LEU A 33 -15.85 -17.75 1.02
CA LEU A 33 -15.43 -17.39 -0.34
C LEU A 33 -14.21 -18.19 -0.81
N ARG A 34 -13.15 -18.29 0.00
CA ARG A 34 -11.97 -19.12 -0.32
C ARG A 34 -12.26 -20.62 -0.45
N VAL A 35 -13.26 -21.14 0.26
CA VAL A 35 -13.67 -22.55 0.14
C VAL A 35 -14.38 -22.77 -1.20
N ILE A 36 -15.26 -21.85 -1.60
CA ILE A 36 -15.93 -21.91 -2.90
C ILE A 36 -14.89 -21.85 -4.02
N VAL A 37 -13.91 -20.96 -3.92
CA VAL A 37 -12.86 -20.83 -4.94
C VAL A 37 -12.03 -22.11 -5.03
N ALA A 38 -11.61 -22.68 -3.91
CA ALA A 38 -10.85 -23.94 -3.89
C ALA A 38 -11.65 -25.14 -4.42
N ASP A 39 -12.97 -25.18 -4.21
CA ASP A 39 -13.84 -26.26 -4.71
C ASP A 39 -14.15 -26.13 -6.21
N LYS A 40 -14.31 -24.91 -6.72
CA LYS A 40 -14.84 -24.68 -8.08
C LYS A 40 -13.79 -24.39 -9.14
N TYR A 41 -12.57 -24.03 -8.76
CA TYR A 41 -11.52 -23.66 -9.69
C TYR A 41 -10.25 -24.45 -9.39
N ALA A 42 -9.53 -24.83 -10.44
CA ALA A 42 -8.23 -25.46 -10.29
C ALA A 42 -7.26 -24.51 -9.56
N ASP A 43 -6.34 -25.10 -8.79
CA ASP A 43 -5.37 -24.37 -7.99
C ASP A 43 -4.62 -23.32 -8.82
N GLY A 44 -4.65 -22.08 -8.34
CA GLY A 44 -3.95 -20.95 -8.96
C GLY A 44 -4.66 -20.32 -10.17
N CYS A 45 -5.78 -20.87 -10.66
CA CYS A 45 -6.56 -20.23 -11.73
C CYS A 45 -7.27 -18.97 -11.25
N ILE A 46 -7.81 -19.01 -10.02
CA ILE A 46 -8.45 -17.87 -9.36
C ILE A 46 -7.92 -17.81 -7.94
N ILE A 47 -7.54 -16.61 -7.51
CA ILE A 47 -7.18 -16.30 -6.13
C ILE A 47 -8.14 -15.23 -5.64
N ILE A 48 -8.78 -15.48 -4.49
CA ILE A 48 -9.68 -14.50 -3.86
C ILE A 48 -8.99 -13.86 -2.67
N GLY A 49 -8.93 -12.53 -2.72
CA GLY A 49 -8.18 -11.75 -1.76
C GLY A 49 -8.92 -10.56 -1.18
N GLY A 50 -8.44 -10.10 -0.03
CA GLY A 50 -8.91 -8.89 0.63
C GLY A 50 -7.75 -7.97 1.05
N SER A 51 -8.07 -6.70 1.27
CA SER A 51 -7.07 -5.69 1.65
C SER A 51 -7.48 -4.98 2.95
N THR A 52 -6.55 -4.90 3.90
CA THR A 52 -6.71 -4.17 5.17
C THR A 52 -5.32 -3.83 5.74
N GLY A 53 -5.22 -3.28 6.94
CA GLY A 53 -3.94 -3.16 7.68
C GLY A 53 -3.92 -4.00 8.94
N SER A 54 -2.75 -4.15 9.54
CA SER A 54 -2.51 -4.84 10.82
C SER A 54 -3.32 -4.26 11.99
N TRP A 55 -3.76 -3.01 11.87
CA TRP A 55 -4.73 -2.39 12.78
C TRP A 55 -6.07 -3.16 12.86
N ALA A 56 -6.41 -3.95 11.84
CA ALA A 56 -7.66 -4.69 11.76
C ALA A 56 -7.59 -6.07 12.44
N PHE A 57 -6.42 -6.54 12.83
CA PHE A 57 -6.27 -7.86 13.46
C PHE A 57 -7.15 -7.96 14.72
N GLY A 58 -7.94 -9.03 14.81
CA GLY A 58 -8.89 -9.25 15.90
C GLY A 58 -10.15 -8.37 15.89
N THR A 59 -10.27 -7.41 14.96
CA THR A 59 -11.50 -6.62 14.77
C THR A 59 -12.50 -7.37 13.88
N ASN A 60 -13.76 -6.94 13.84
CA ASN A 60 -14.76 -7.50 12.92
C ASN A 60 -14.29 -7.47 11.45
N THR A 61 -13.57 -6.42 11.04
CA THR A 61 -13.00 -6.31 9.69
C THR A 61 -11.92 -7.38 9.46
N GLY A 62 -11.01 -7.56 10.41
CA GLY A 62 -9.98 -8.61 10.35
C GLY A 62 -10.59 -10.00 10.34
N LEU A 63 -11.59 -10.25 11.18
CA LEU A 63 -12.29 -11.54 11.22
C LEU A 63 -12.96 -11.89 9.89
N VAL A 64 -13.48 -10.91 9.15
CA VAL A 64 -13.98 -11.15 7.77
C VAL A 64 -12.83 -11.47 6.83
N LEU A 65 -11.72 -10.73 6.89
CA LEU A 65 -10.53 -10.99 6.08
C LEU A 65 -10.05 -12.44 6.28
N ASP A 66 -9.86 -12.78 7.55
CA ASP A 66 -9.30 -14.04 8.03
C ASP A 66 -10.20 -15.20 7.70
N ARG A 67 -11.53 -15.00 7.68
CA ARG A 67 -12.53 -16.04 7.43
C ARG A 67 -12.77 -16.29 5.94
N GLU A 68 -12.75 -15.26 5.11
CA GLU A 68 -13.23 -15.34 3.72
C GLU A 68 -12.13 -15.46 2.68
N PHE A 69 -10.91 -14.96 2.93
CA PHE A 69 -9.90 -14.79 1.89
C PHE A 69 -8.65 -15.65 2.13
N SER A 70 -8.10 -16.21 1.05
CA SER A 70 -6.83 -16.96 1.07
C SER A 70 -5.62 -16.09 0.68
N TYR A 71 -5.88 -14.84 0.28
CA TYR A 71 -4.87 -13.89 -0.17
C TYR A 71 -5.11 -12.54 0.48
N VAL A 72 -4.04 -11.88 0.91
CA VAL A 72 -4.12 -10.57 1.55
C VAL A 72 -3.16 -9.56 0.94
N THR A 73 -3.60 -8.31 0.91
CA THR A 73 -2.76 -7.17 0.52
C THR A 73 -2.81 -6.11 1.62
N PRO A 74 -1.74 -5.95 2.41
CA PRO A 74 -1.67 -4.93 3.43
C PRO A 74 -1.74 -3.53 2.81
N LEU A 75 -2.72 -2.72 3.22
CA LEU A 75 -3.05 -1.45 2.57
C LEU A 75 -1.91 -0.43 2.65
N ASN A 76 -1.28 -0.29 3.82
CA ASN A 76 -0.26 0.73 4.07
C ASN A 76 0.97 0.19 4.81
N ASP A 77 0.92 -1.02 5.35
CA ASP A 77 1.94 -1.48 6.30
C ASP A 77 3.31 -1.71 5.65
N PHE A 78 3.33 -1.95 4.33
CA PHE A 78 4.55 -2.12 3.53
C PHE A 78 4.96 -0.87 2.77
N LYS A 79 4.25 0.26 2.97
CA LYS A 79 4.62 1.53 2.35
C LYS A 79 5.80 2.14 3.08
N GLN A 80 6.65 2.82 2.32
CA GLN A 80 7.82 3.51 2.84
C GLN A 80 7.45 4.55 3.92
N SER A 81 6.31 5.23 3.78
CA SER A 81 5.79 6.16 4.79
C SER A 81 5.47 5.51 6.14
N THR A 82 5.19 4.21 6.18
CA THR A 82 4.91 3.46 7.41
C THR A 82 6.19 2.93 8.05
N ILE A 83 7.07 2.35 7.23
CA ILE A 83 8.28 1.67 7.70
C ILE A 83 9.43 2.65 7.96
N HIS A 84 9.57 3.69 7.14
CA HIS A 84 10.70 4.63 7.21
C HIS A 84 10.26 6.09 6.96
N PRO A 85 9.54 6.71 7.91
CA PRO A 85 8.83 7.98 7.71
C PRO A 85 9.69 9.25 7.64
N ASP A 86 10.87 9.27 8.28
CA ASP A 86 11.66 10.50 8.46
C ASP A 86 13.16 10.38 8.09
N ASN A 87 13.62 9.20 7.67
CA ASN A 87 15.02 8.91 7.32
C ASN A 87 16.06 9.26 8.39
N THR A 88 15.62 9.40 9.65
CA THR A 88 16.46 9.72 10.82
C THR A 88 16.24 8.77 11.99
N SER A 89 15.10 8.09 12.03
CA SER A 89 14.73 7.08 13.00
C SER A 89 15.02 5.66 12.49
N ASP A 90 15.10 4.72 13.43
CA ASP A 90 15.13 3.29 13.10
C ASP A 90 13.85 2.88 12.34
N TRP A 91 14.00 1.83 11.54
CA TRP A 91 12.94 1.22 10.75
C TRP A 91 11.78 0.71 11.63
N ASN A 92 10.55 1.11 11.31
CA ASN A 92 9.35 0.67 12.01
C ASN A 92 8.73 -0.58 11.34
N TRP A 93 9.29 -1.74 11.68
CA TRP A 93 8.84 -3.02 11.13
C TRP A 93 7.59 -3.60 11.80
N ASN A 94 7.16 -3.06 12.96
CA ASN A 94 6.13 -3.68 13.82
C ASN A 94 4.85 -4.06 13.06
N LYS A 95 4.34 -3.16 12.22
CA LYS A 95 3.11 -3.40 11.45
C LYS A 95 3.32 -4.43 10.34
N ALA A 96 4.44 -4.33 9.63
CA ALA A 96 4.75 -5.22 8.52
C ALA A 96 5.07 -6.64 9.00
N ASP A 97 5.83 -6.78 10.10
CA ASP A 97 6.17 -8.05 10.71
C ASP A 97 4.97 -8.76 11.34
N GLY A 98 3.98 -7.99 11.84
CA GLY A 98 2.74 -8.56 12.34
C GLY A 98 2.03 -9.44 11.30
N TRP A 99 2.25 -9.21 10.00
CA TRP A 99 1.70 -10.05 8.96
C TRP A 99 2.36 -11.43 8.86
N ILE A 100 3.60 -11.62 9.31
CA ILE A 100 4.30 -12.91 9.23
C ILE A 100 3.52 -13.98 9.98
N THR A 101 3.19 -13.71 11.25
CA THR A 101 2.43 -14.65 12.08
C THR A 101 0.96 -14.67 11.69
N HIS A 102 0.39 -13.52 11.30
CA HIS A 102 -1.02 -13.42 10.94
C HIS A 102 -1.39 -14.27 9.73
N ILE A 103 -0.62 -14.19 8.63
CA ILE A 103 -0.93 -14.98 7.43
C ILE A 103 -0.69 -16.48 7.66
N ALA A 104 0.31 -16.83 8.46
CA ALA A 104 0.60 -18.21 8.82
C ALA A 104 -0.54 -18.82 9.67
N ALA A 105 -1.11 -18.04 10.59
CA ALA A 105 -2.23 -18.49 11.43
C ALA A 105 -3.55 -18.67 10.68
N ASN A 106 -3.69 -18.03 9.51
CA ASN A 106 -4.95 -17.97 8.76
C ASN A 106 -4.88 -18.67 7.39
N ASP A 107 -3.81 -19.41 7.11
CA ASP A 107 -3.56 -20.09 5.83
C ASP A 107 -3.66 -19.16 4.62
N GLN A 108 -3.03 -17.98 4.74
CA GLN A 108 -3.05 -16.93 3.72
C GLN A 108 -1.70 -16.77 3.03
N ILE A 109 -1.75 -16.33 1.78
CA ILE A 109 -0.61 -15.75 1.06
C ILE A 109 -0.72 -14.23 0.98
N LEU A 110 0.41 -13.55 0.82
CA LEU A 110 0.52 -12.10 0.91
C LEU A 110 1.13 -11.49 -0.34
N ARG A 111 0.58 -10.34 -0.75
CA ARG A 111 1.18 -9.38 -1.68
C ARG A 111 1.56 -8.11 -0.94
N MET A 112 2.85 -7.79 -0.93
CA MET A 112 3.36 -6.56 -0.33
C MET A 112 2.96 -5.37 -1.21
N HIS A 113 2.28 -4.39 -0.62
CA HIS A 113 1.74 -3.22 -1.33
C HIS A 113 2.00 -1.90 -0.56
N SER A 114 2.63 -0.90 -1.16
CA SER A 114 3.65 -1.04 -2.21
C SER A 114 4.89 -0.27 -1.78
N PRO A 115 6.12 -0.80 -1.99
CA PRO A 115 7.33 -0.17 -1.48
C PRO A 115 7.63 1.19 -2.10
N ILE A 116 7.56 1.31 -3.44
CA ILE A 116 7.88 2.53 -4.19
C ILE A 116 6.65 3.06 -4.93
N GLY A 117 6.38 4.36 -4.81
CA GLY A 117 5.25 5.03 -5.43
C GLY A 117 4.95 6.38 -4.76
N PRO A 118 3.79 6.99 -5.05
CA PRO A 118 3.46 8.33 -4.57
C PRO A 118 3.17 8.42 -3.06
N GLN A 119 2.84 7.31 -2.41
CA GLN A 119 2.56 7.25 -0.96
C GLN A 119 3.84 6.99 -0.14
N CYS A 120 4.92 7.67 -0.52
CA CYS A 120 6.20 7.63 0.16
C CYS A 120 6.22 8.54 1.40
N SER A 121 7.32 8.51 2.13
CA SER A 121 7.51 9.29 3.35
C SER A 121 7.52 10.79 3.08
N ARG A 122 7.14 11.59 4.09
CA ARG A 122 7.25 13.06 4.01
C ARG A 122 8.70 13.52 3.83
N TRP A 123 9.66 12.73 4.32
CA TRP A 123 11.06 12.99 4.07
C TRP A 123 11.38 12.91 2.57
N ALA A 124 10.90 11.87 1.87
CA ALA A 124 11.12 11.71 0.43
C ALA A 124 10.40 12.79 -0.40
N GLN A 125 9.19 13.17 0.01
CA GLN A 125 8.41 14.24 -0.66
C GLN A 125 8.97 15.65 -0.45
N ASN A 126 9.90 15.85 0.48
CA ASN A 126 10.39 17.19 0.76
C ASN A 126 11.07 17.79 -0.48
N ASP A 127 10.59 18.95 -0.95
CA ASP A 127 11.06 19.62 -2.16
C ASP A 127 12.58 19.81 -2.23
N ARG A 128 13.24 19.92 -1.07
CA ARG A 128 14.69 20.12 -0.94
C ARG A 128 15.51 18.84 -1.14
N ARG A 129 14.89 17.66 -1.24
CA ARG A 129 15.61 16.41 -1.48
C ARG A 129 16.29 16.45 -2.85
N THR A 130 17.55 16.04 -2.87
CA THR A 130 18.33 15.87 -4.09
C THR A 130 18.11 14.49 -4.71
N ALA A 131 18.41 14.36 -6.00
CA ALA A 131 18.37 13.08 -6.72
C ALA A 131 19.21 12.00 -6.02
N ALA A 132 20.41 12.37 -5.53
CA ALA A 132 21.31 11.45 -4.85
C ALA A 132 20.76 10.99 -3.49
N GLU A 133 20.19 11.90 -2.69
CA GLU A 133 19.56 11.54 -1.41
C GLU A 133 18.38 10.57 -1.62
N LEU A 134 17.54 10.84 -2.62
CA LEU A 134 16.41 9.99 -2.96
C LEU A 134 16.86 8.62 -3.47
N GLU A 135 17.88 8.57 -4.32
CA GLU A 135 18.41 7.30 -4.81
C GLU A 135 18.97 6.45 -3.67
N THR A 136 19.75 7.02 -2.76
CA THR A 136 20.28 6.31 -1.58
C THR A 136 19.14 5.80 -0.70
N ASN A 137 18.20 6.68 -0.34
CA ASN A 137 17.07 6.30 0.51
C ASN A 137 16.19 5.21 -0.13
N MET A 138 15.91 5.28 -1.43
CA MET A 138 15.18 4.25 -2.17
C MET A 138 15.94 2.92 -2.16
N LYS A 139 17.26 2.95 -2.39
CA LYS A 139 18.10 1.75 -2.41
C LYS A 139 18.11 1.05 -1.06
N ASP A 140 18.40 1.81 -0.01
CA ASP A 140 18.45 1.29 1.36
C ASP A 140 17.08 0.70 1.75
N PHE A 141 15.99 1.42 1.42
CA PHE A 141 14.64 0.96 1.70
C PHE A 141 14.28 -0.34 0.99
N MET A 142 14.48 -0.38 -0.33
CA MET A 142 14.18 -1.56 -1.13
C MET A 142 15.02 -2.75 -0.70
N GLN A 143 16.33 -2.56 -0.48
CA GLN A 143 17.21 -3.65 -0.07
C GLN A 143 16.80 -4.20 1.31
N ALA A 144 16.60 -3.33 2.30
CA ALA A 144 16.21 -3.76 3.64
C ALA A 144 14.86 -4.51 3.63
N LEU A 145 13.88 -4.00 2.88
CA LEU A 145 12.58 -4.65 2.73
C LEU A 145 12.71 -6.03 2.06
N CYS A 146 13.44 -6.11 0.95
CA CYS A 146 13.63 -7.35 0.20
C CYS A 146 14.32 -8.41 1.06
N GLN A 147 15.46 -8.06 1.67
CA GLN A 147 16.21 -8.98 2.54
C GLN A 147 15.41 -9.46 3.75
N ARG A 148 14.51 -8.62 4.27
CA ARG A 148 13.68 -8.98 5.43
C ARG A 148 12.63 -10.04 5.11
N TYR A 149 11.99 -9.95 3.94
CA TYR A 149 10.82 -10.77 3.62
C TYR A 149 11.06 -11.85 2.56
N ASP A 150 12.19 -11.81 1.84
CA ASP A 150 12.54 -12.88 0.90
C ASP A 150 12.59 -14.25 1.59
N GLY A 151 12.04 -15.27 0.92
CA GLY A 151 11.97 -16.63 1.46
C GLY A 151 10.98 -16.83 2.61
N THR A 152 10.31 -15.78 3.11
CA THR A 152 9.31 -15.91 4.17
C THR A 152 8.08 -16.68 3.65
N PRO A 153 7.65 -17.78 4.30
CA PRO A 153 6.46 -18.51 3.88
C PRO A 153 5.23 -17.61 3.75
N GLY A 154 4.47 -17.78 2.69
CA GLY A 154 3.27 -16.98 2.40
C GLY A 154 3.54 -15.64 1.70
N PHE A 155 4.74 -15.07 1.75
CA PHE A 155 5.08 -13.83 1.03
C PHE A 155 5.36 -14.15 -0.43
N LYS A 156 4.38 -13.95 -1.31
CA LYS A 156 4.43 -14.45 -2.70
C LYS A 156 4.65 -13.36 -3.74
N TYR A 157 4.16 -12.15 -3.49
CA TYR A 157 4.15 -11.07 -4.48
C TYR A 157 4.60 -9.74 -3.88
N MET A 158 5.16 -8.87 -4.72
CA MET A 158 5.53 -7.51 -4.34
C MET A 158 5.18 -6.53 -5.45
N ASP A 159 4.43 -5.49 -5.11
CA ASP A 159 4.22 -4.34 -5.99
C ASP A 159 5.44 -3.43 -5.95
N VAL A 160 6.50 -3.82 -6.66
CA VAL A 160 7.81 -3.14 -6.62
C VAL A 160 7.65 -1.65 -6.84
N VAL A 161 6.84 -1.27 -7.83
CA VAL A 161 6.43 0.12 -8.08
C VAL A 161 4.92 0.23 -8.21
N ASN A 162 4.37 1.37 -7.80
CA ASN A 162 2.97 1.70 -7.90
C ASN A 162 2.76 3.08 -8.53
N GLU A 163 1.74 3.21 -9.39
CA GLU A 163 1.20 4.51 -9.83
C GLU A 163 2.20 5.49 -10.46
N THR A 164 2.93 4.95 -11.41
CA THR A 164 4.02 5.57 -12.14
C THR A 164 3.57 6.48 -13.29
N VAL A 165 2.30 6.44 -13.71
CA VAL A 165 1.74 7.16 -14.85
C VAL A 165 0.46 7.90 -14.44
N ILE A 166 0.23 9.09 -14.98
CA ILE A 166 -1.02 9.85 -14.87
C ILE A 166 -1.37 10.37 -16.26
N LYS A 167 -2.53 9.97 -16.78
CA LYS A 167 -3.08 10.43 -18.06
C LYS A 167 -2.09 10.35 -19.22
N GLY A 168 -1.44 9.19 -19.37
CA GLY A 168 -0.49 8.89 -20.43
C GLY A 168 0.90 9.48 -20.26
N ASN A 169 1.20 10.11 -19.12
CA ASN A 169 2.50 10.71 -18.83
C ASN A 169 3.08 10.15 -17.53
N TRP A 170 4.40 10.09 -17.40
CA TRP A 170 5.02 9.72 -16.13
C TRP A 170 4.53 10.61 -14.98
N ASN A 171 4.20 10.00 -13.85
CA ASN A 171 3.92 10.71 -12.61
C ASN A 171 5.24 11.23 -12.05
N THR A 172 5.36 12.55 -11.90
CA THR A 172 6.61 13.22 -11.54
C THR A 172 6.55 13.76 -10.11
N ASP A 173 7.69 14.28 -9.65
CA ASP A 173 7.75 15.17 -8.51
C ASP A 173 6.97 16.47 -8.78
N LYS A 174 6.37 17.03 -7.73
CA LYS A 174 5.59 18.28 -7.75
C LYS A 174 5.81 19.02 -6.44
N PRO A 175 5.76 20.37 -6.42
CA PRO A 175 5.92 21.12 -5.18
C PRO A 175 4.94 20.71 -4.08
N GLY A 176 5.43 20.53 -2.86
CA GLY A 176 4.63 20.29 -1.66
C GLY A 176 4.49 18.80 -1.27
N TYR A 177 3.35 18.43 -0.70
CA TYR A 177 3.11 17.09 -0.10
C TYR A 177 1.86 16.43 -0.69
N GLY A 178 1.69 16.49 -2.01
CA GLY A 178 0.52 16.01 -2.74
C GLY A 178 0.62 14.56 -3.24
N TRP A 179 -0.24 14.21 -4.18
CA TRP A 179 -0.08 12.98 -4.99
C TRP A 179 0.98 13.23 -6.06
N GLU A 180 2.22 13.00 -5.68
CA GLU A 180 3.42 13.18 -6.49
C GLU A 180 4.38 12.02 -6.31
N ASN A 181 5.34 11.90 -7.21
CA ASN A 181 6.29 10.81 -7.21
C ASN A 181 7.73 11.38 -7.14
N PRO A 182 8.25 11.63 -5.93
CA PRO A 182 9.53 12.31 -5.76
C PRO A 182 10.69 11.52 -6.37
N TRP A 183 10.55 10.20 -6.49
CA TRP A 183 11.53 9.30 -7.09
C TRP A 183 11.87 9.66 -8.55
N TYR A 184 10.99 10.39 -9.25
CA TYR A 184 11.26 10.91 -10.59
C TYR A 184 12.52 11.80 -10.65
N LYS A 185 12.85 12.53 -9.57
CA LYS A 185 14.06 13.36 -9.45
C LYS A 185 15.37 12.57 -9.62
N ILE A 186 15.36 11.25 -9.41
CA ILE A 186 16.53 10.37 -9.61
C ILE A 186 17.00 10.42 -11.08
N GLY A 187 16.10 10.74 -12.01
CA GLY A 187 16.39 10.92 -13.42
C GLY A 187 15.68 9.88 -14.30
N GLN A 188 16.04 9.88 -15.58
CA GLN A 188 15.37 9.11 -16.63
C GLN A 188 16.37 8.26 -17.39
N ASP A 189 15.93 7.09 -17.86
CA ASP A 189 16.73 6.24 -18.73
C ASP A 189 16.89 6.88 -20.12
N SER A 190 17.84 6.35 -20.87
CA SER A 190 18.14 6.70 -22.25
C SER A 190 17.16 6.10 -23.27
N ASP A 191 16.22 5.25 -22.83
CA ASP A 191 15.23 4.60 -23.68
C ASP A 191 14.27 5.59 -24.37
N LYS A 192 13.48 5.07 -25.33
CA LYS A 192 12.57 5.90 -26.15
C LYS A 192 11.52 6.63 -25.30
N ASN A 193 11.11 6.04 -24.18
CA ASN A 193 10.04 6.55 -23.32
C ASN A 193 10.57 7.42 -22.16
N LYS A 194 11.90 7.59 -22.06
CA LYS A 194 12.56 8.26 -20.94
C LYS A 194 12.06 7.74 -19.60
N THR A 195 11.99 6.42 -19.49
CA THR A 195 11.46 5.71 -18.32
C THR A 195 12.15 6.21 -17.04
N PRO A 196 11.40 6.58 -15.98
CA PRO A 196 11.99 7.00 -14.72
C PRO A 196 12.97 5.96 -14.17
N LEU A 197 14.20 6.36 -13.86
CA LEU A 197 15.28 5.46 -13.45
C LEU A 197 14.95 4.66 -12.19
N TYR A 198 14.14 5.24 -11.29
CA TYR A 198 13.73 4.58 -10.06
C TYR A 198 13.00 3.25 -10.32
N ILE A 199 12.24 3.14 -11.44
CA ILE A 199 11.50 1.93 -11.79
C ILE A 199 12.49 0.78 -12.01
N LYS A 200 13.42 0.97 -12.96
CA LYS A 200 14.46 -0.02 -13.27
C LYS A 200 15.29 -0.38 -12.05
N LYS A 201 15.74 0.63 -11.29
CA LYS A 201 16.55 0.43 -10.08
C LYS A 201 15.80 -0.39 -9.01
N ALA A 202 14.53 -0.09 -8.75
CA ALA A 202 13.72 -0.84 -7.77
C ALA A 202 13.57 -2.32 -8.17
N PHE A 203 13.28 -2.60 -9.45
CA PHE A 203 13.22 -3.99 -9.94
C PHE A 203 14.57 -4.70 -9.92
N GLN A 204 15.68 -4.01 -10.21
CA GLN A 204 17.03 -4.60 -10.10
C GLN A 204 17.34 -5.02 -8.67
N ILE A 205 17.05 -4.16 -7.69
CA ILE A 205 17.24 -4.46 -6.26
C ILE A 205 16.33 -5.61 -5.83
N ALA A 206 15.06 -5.58 -6.21
CA ALA A 206 14.12 -6.64 -5.85
C ALA A 206 14.50 -8.00 -6.48
N ASN A 207 14.96 -8.02 -7.73
CA ASN A 207 15.47 -9.26 -8.35
C ASN A 207 16.71 -9.81 -7.63
N GLN A 208 17.58 -8.93 -7.14
CA GLN A 208 18.81 -9.32 -6.46
C GLN A 208 18.56 -9.81 -5.03
N TYR A 209 17.72 -9.11 -4.27
CA TYR A 209 17.56 -9.32 -2.84
C TYR A 209 16.25 -10.01 -2.44
N ALA A 210 15.31 -10.19 -3.36
CA ALA A 210 14.08 -10.94 -3.16
C ALA A 210 13.79 -11.96 -4.30
N PRO A 211 14.75 -12.85 -4.65
CA PRO A 211 14.60 -13.78 -5.77
C PRO A 211 13.45 -14.80 -5.61
N HIS A 212 12.92 -15.00 -4.41
CA HIS A 212 11.80 -15.93 -4.16
C HIS A 212 10.42 -15.26 -4.24
N ILE A 213 10.37 -13.95 -4.49
CA ILE A 213 9.14 -13.16 -4.56
C ILE A 213 8.82 -12.81 -6.03
N LYS A 214 7.56 -12.98 -6.43
CA LYS A 214 7.11 -12.54 -7.76
C LYS A 214 6.95 -11.02 -7.78
N LEU A 215 7.70 -10.37 -8.67
CA LEU A 215 7.75 -8.92 -8.78
C LEU A 215 6.66 -8.38 -9.71
N ILE A 216 5.92 -7.37 -9.26
CA ILE A 216 4.77 -6.80 -9.97
C ILE A 216 4.99 -5.30 -10.19
N TYR A 217 4.69 -4.84 -11.40
CA TYR A 217 4.45 -3.43 -11.69
C TYR A 217 2.97 -3.15 -11.47
N ASN A 218 2.61 -2.43 -10.40
CA ASN A 218 1.21 -2.16 -10.09
C ASN A 218 0.79 -0.78 -10.62
N HIS A 219 -0.42 -0.71 -11.18
CA HIS A 219 -0.95 0.53 -11.68
C HIS A 219 -2.47 0.56 -11.61
N HIS A 220 -3.04 1.75 -11.41
CA HIS A 220 -4.47 1.99 -11.51
C HIS A 220 -4.73 3.17 -12.44
N GLU A 221 -5.53 2.95 -13.47
CA GLU A 221 -6.21 3.98 -14.27
C GLU A 221 -7.42 3.32 -14.95
N SER A 222 -8.31 4.09 -15.60
CA SER A 222 -9.37 3.47 -16.42
C SER A 222 -8.75 2.60 -17.52
N PRO A 223 -9.31 1.42 -17.85
CA PRO A 223 -8.92 0.65 -19.03
C PRO A 223 -8.95 1.47 -20.33
N GLU A 224 -9.76 2.53 -20.39
CA GLU A 224 -9.86 3.43 -21.54
C GLU A 224 -8.67 4.41 -21.65
N MET A 225 -7.82 4.50 -20.62
CA MET A 225 -6.58 5.29 -20.65
C MET A 225 -5.49 4.58 -21.45
N ILE A 226 -5.77 4.34 -22.73
CA ILE A 226 -4.92 3.55 -23.64
C ILE A 226 -3.47 4.05 -23.62
N ASN A 227 -3.25 5.37 -23.64
CA ASN A 227 -1.90 5.94 -23.64
C ASN A 227 -1.09 5.53 -22.40
N SER A 228 -1.72 5.43 -21.22
CA SER A 228 -1.04 5.00 -20.01
C SER A 228 -0.68 3.52 -20.07
N TRP A 229 -1.61 2.68 -20.52
CA TRP A 229 -1.37 1.25 -20.65
C TRP A 229 -0.34 0.92 -21.72
N VAL A 230 -0.30 1.67 -22.82
CA VAL A 230 0.75 1.57 -23.85
C VAL A 230 2.10 1.95 -23.24
N LEU A 231 2.19 3.10 -22.57
CA LEU A 231 3.44 3.55 -21.95
C LEU A 231 3.99 2.52 -20.96
N ILE A 232 3.13 1.96 -20.09
CA ILE A 232 3.53 0.93 -19.12
C ILE A 232 3.98 -0.36 -19.82
N LYS A 233 3.20 -0.85 -20.80
CA LYS A 233 3.51 -2.10 -21.52
C LYS A 233 4.80 -2.03 -22.31
N GLU A 234 5.16 -0.85 -22.82
CA GLU A 234 6.42 -0.65 -23.53
C GLU A 234 7.64 -0.54 -22.60
N THR A 235 7.43 -0.40 -21.29
CA THR A 235 8.48 -0.33 -20.27
C THR A 235 8.83 -1.69 -19.67
N ILE A 236 7.88 -2.65 -19.67
CA ILE A 236 8.02 -3.99 -19.06
C ILE A 236 8.56 -5.04 -20.03
#